data_AF-A0A962QIY8-F1
#
_entry.id   AF-A0A962QIY8-F1
#
_cell.length_a   1.000
_cell.length_b   1.000
_cell.length_c   1.000
_cell.angle_alpha   90.00
_cell.angle_beta   90.00
_cell.angle_gamma   90.00
#
_symmetry.space_group_name_H-M   'P 1'
#
loop_
_entity.id
_entity.type
_entity.pdbx_description
1 polymer ?
#
loop_
_entity_poly.entity_id
_entity_poly.type
_entity_poly.pdbx_seq_one_letter_code
_entity_poly.pdbx_strand_id
1 'polypeptide(L)'
;MQHHQIRSTADNTVLFEGRFESFKACLEQAVADRVALHCVNLRNQNLTNANLDDALMPGADFSGSNLTGANMSESYLKGANFKDAALYNTCFYDSNLSACNFEDAAFGATDIHGTILSHAQFSTLSCFSLDFVRAKAMSGCIFINPDGRVCEMSKPPIVVRGVGNAPIILLDNQIKAGHNVIDHKRLRPLLEKLSIRTVRKRIAA
;
A
#
# COMPACT_ATOMS: atom_id res chain seq x y z
N MET A 1 -33.40 2.35 1.60
CA MET A 1 -32.48 2.30 0.44
C MET A 1 -32.54 3.64 -0.28
N GLN A 2 -31.38 4.21 -0.60
CA GLN A 2 -31.24 5.45 -1.38
C GLN A 2 -30.63 5.12 -2.75
N HIS A 3 -30.84 6.01 -3.73
CA HIS A 3 -30.17 5.85 -5.02
C HIS A 3 -28.71 6.25 -4.86
N HIS A 4 -27.79 5.34 -5.15
CA HIS A 4 -26.35 5.54 -5.12
C HIS A 4 -25.78 5.41 -6.52
N GLN A 5 -24.78 6.22 -6.83
CA GLN A 5 -24.06 6.22 -8.10
C GLN A 5 -22.56 6.14 -7.84
N ILE A 6 -21.89 5.25 -8.55
CA ILE A 6 -20.44 5.10 -8.58
C ILE A 6 -19.97 5.72 -9.88
N ARG A 7 -19.00 6.64 -9.80
CA ARG A 7 -18.63 7.49 -10.94
C ARG A 7 -17.13 7.45 -11.20
N SER A 8 -16.77 7.65 -12.46
CA SER A 8 -15.39 7.81 -12.92
C SER A 8 -14.83 9.19 -12.53
N THR A 9 -13.56 9.25 -12.15
CA THR A 9 -12.81 10.51 -11.94
C THR A 9 -12.44 11.19 -13.26
N ALA A 10 -12.39 10.46 -14.38
CA ALA A 10 -11.91 10.99 -15.66
C ALA A 10 -12.91 11.95 -16.31
N ASP A 11 -14.21 11.64 -16.22
CA ASP A 11 -15.28 12.29 -16.97
C ASP A 11 -16.61 12.34 -16.20
N ASN A 12 -16.63 11.92 -14.92
CA ASN A 12 -17.82 11.84 -14.08
C ASN A 12 -18.92 10.88 -14.58
N THR A 13 -18.60 9.99 -15.52
CA THR A 13 -19.53 8.97 -16.03
C THR A 13 -19.98 8.03 -14.92
N VAL A 14 -21.27 7.66 -14.91
CA VAL A 14 -21.82 6.65 -13.99
C VAL A 14 -21.35 5.27 -14.46
N LEU A 15 -20.57 4.60 -13.63
CA LEU A 15 -20.05 3.26 -13.86
C LEU A 15 -21.03 2.18 -13.36
N PHE A 16 -21.73 2.48 -12.27
CA PHE A 16 -22.73 1.62 -11.66
C PHE A 16 -23.69 2.45 -10.81
N GLU A 17 -24.96 2.08 -10.78
CA GLU A 17 -25.95 2.76 -9.94
C GLU A 17 -27.09 1.83 -9.54
N GLY A 18 -27.77 2.18 -8.45
CA GLY A 18 -28.92 1.41 -7.97
C GLY A 18 -29.40 1.85 -6.60
N ARG A 19 -30.47 1.22 -6.11
CA ARG A 19 -31.02 1.48 -4.78
C ARG A 19 -30.40 0.54 -3.77
N PHE A 20 -29.53 1.06 -2.92
CA PHE A 20 -28.83 0.31 -1.88
C PHE A 20 -29.02 0.95 -0.51
N GLU A 21 -28.65 0.23 0.56
CA GLU A 21 -28.68 0.78 1.92
C GLU A 21 -27.55 1.78 2.21
N SER A 22 -26.42 1.66 1.48
CA SER A 22 -25.26 2.52 1.61
C SER A 22 -24.46 2.58 0.32
N PHE A 23 -23.55 3.56 0.21
CA PHE A 23 -22.58 3.61 -0.88
C PHE A 23 -21.67 2.38 -0.90
N LYS A 24 -21.24 1.90 0.29
CA LYS A 24 -20.42 0.69 0.41
C LYS A 24 -21.14 -0.53 -0.17
N ALA A 25 -22.41 -0.74 0.17
CA ALA A 25 -23.20 -1.85 -0.37
C ALA A 25 -23.38 -1.75 -1.90
N CYS A 26 -23.53 -0.53 -2.44
CA CYS A 26 -23.54 -0.30 -3.88
C CYS A 26 -22.21 -0.71 -4.54
N LEU A 27 -21.08 -0.36 -3.92
CA LEU A 27 -19.74 -0.71 -4.40
C LEU A 27 -19.47 -2.21 -4.33
N GLU A 28 -19.80 -2.85 -3.21
CA GLU A 28 -19.68 -4.30 -3.02
C GLU A 28 -20.52 -5.06 -4.06
N GLN A 29 -21.73 -4.58 -4.38
CA GLN A 29 -22.54 -5.16 -5.45
C GLN A 29 -21.89 -4.99 -6.82
N ALA A 30 -21.35 -3.80 -7.14
CA ALA A 30 -20.65 -3.57 -8.40
C ALA A 30 -19.45 -4.52 -8.58
N VAL A 31 -18.71 -4.78 -7.49
CA VAL A 31 -17.61 -5.75 -7.48
C VAL A 31 -18.13 -7.17 -7.66
N ALA A 32 -19.17 -7.58 -6.94
CA ALA A 32 -19.80 -8.90 -7.07
C ALA A 32 -20.31 -9.17 -8.50
N ASP A 33 -20.83 -8.14 -9.16
CA ASP A 33 -21.30 -8.17 -10.55
C ASP A 33 -20.15 -8.08 -11.57
N ARG A 34 -18.88 -8.01 -11.10
CA ARG A 34 -17.66 -7.88 -11.90
C ARG A 34 -17.66 -6.68 -12.84
N VAL A 35 -18.27 -5.58 -12.39
CA VAL A 35 -18.28 -4.32 -13.12
C VAL A 35 -16.87 -3.77 -13.20
N ALA A 36 -16.45 -3.35 -14.39
CA ALA A 36 -15.13 -2.76 -14.58
C ALA A 36 -15.13 -1.28 -14.16
N LEU A 37 -14.57 -0.99 -12.99
CA LEU A 37 -14.62 0.30 -12.31
C LEU A 37 -13.36 1.15 -12.60
N HIS A 38 -13.08 1.34 -13.88
CA HIS A 38 -11.92 2.13 -14.34
C HIS A 38 -11.97 3.56 -13.82
N CYS A 39 -10.86 4.03 -13.25
CA CYS A 39 -10.71 5.39 -12.70
C CYS A 39 -11.81 5.77 -11.70
N VAL A 40 -12.40 4.83 -10.97
CA VAL A 40 -13.52 5.10 -10.06
C VAL A 40 -13.14 6.10 -8.97
N ASN A 41 -14.05 7.02 -8.68
CA ASN A 41 -13.90 8.01 -7.60
C ASN A 41 -14.39 7.41 -6.29
N LEU A 42 -13.44 7.07 -5.41
CA LEU A 42 -13.69 6.56 -4.07
C LEU A 42 -13.06 7.47 -3.01
N ARG A 43 -12.73 8.72 -3.34
CA ARG A 43 -12.06 9.67 -2.45
C ARG A 43 -12.85 9.89 -1.16
N ASN A 44 -12.14 9.91 -0.04
CA ASN A 44 -12.70 10.17 1.30
C ASN A 44 -13.88 9.28 1.69
N GLN A 45 -14.03 8.10 1.08
CA GLN A 45 -15.12 7.18 1.41
C GLN A 45 -14.81 6.38 2.67
N ASN A 46 -15.85 6.07 3.43
CA ASN A 46 -15.75 5.08 4.50
C ASN A 46 -16.05 3.68 3.93
N LEU A 47 -15.00 2.91 3.70
CA LEU A 47 -15.01 1.56 3.16
C LEU A 47 -14.49 0.56 4.22
N THR A 48 -14.70 0.87 5.50
CA THR A 48 -14.32 -0.01 6.61
C THR A 48 -15.00 -1.37 6.45
N ASN A 49 -14.21 -2.45 6.52
CA ASN A 49 -14.64 -3.84 6.31
C ASN A 49 -15.38 -4.05 4.99
N ALA A 50 -15.07 -3.28 3.94
CA ALA A 50 -15.65 -3.52 2.62
C ALA A 50 -15.12 -4.83 2.03
N ASN A 51 -15.97 -5.60 1.36
CA ASN A 51 -15.52 -6.75 0.58
C ASN A 51 -15.34 -6.35 -0.90
N LEU A 52 -14.09 -6.18 -1.31
CA LEU A 52 -13.66 -5.75 -2.64
C LEU A 52 -12.66 -6.77 -3.24
N ASP A 53 -12.84 -8.06 -2.92
CA ASP A 53 -12.07 -9.13 -3.54
C ASP A 53 -12.32 -9.19 -5.06
N ASP A 54 -11.31 -9.57 -5.83
CA ASP A 54 -11.34 -9.62 -7.30
C ASP A 54 -11.69 -8.30 -8.00
N ALA A 55 -11.68 -7.18 -7.28
CA ALA A 55 -12.11 -5.89 -7.79
C ALA A 55 -11.29 -5.41 -9.00
N LEU A 56 -11.97 -5.01 -10.07
CA LEU A 56 -11.36 -4.47 -11.29
C LEU A 56 -11.42 -2.93 -11.27
N MET A 57 -10.45 -2.28 -10.63
CA MET A 57 -10.44 -0.83 -10.44
C MET A 57 -9.10 -0.16 -10.83
N PRO A 58 -8.61 -0.33 -12.06
CA PRO A 58 -7.38 0.33 -12.48
C PRO A 58 -7.54 1.86 -12.43
N GLY A 59 -6.54 2.54 -11.87
CA GLY A 59 -6.55 4.01 -11.72
C GLY A 59 -7.57 4.54 -10.71
N ALA A 60 -8.16 3.69 -9.86
CA ALA A 60 -9.11 4.13 -8.84
C ALA A 60 -8.50 5.17 -7.88
N ASP A 61 -9.29 6.14 -7.45
CA ASP A 61 -8.87 7.14 -6.48
C ASP A 61 -9.48 6.84 -5.11
N PHE A 62 -8.68 6.24 -4.23
CA PHE A 62 -8.99 5.96 -2.83
C PHE A 62 -8.42 7.03 -1.88
N SER A 63 -7.93 8.16 -2.38
CA SER A 63 -7.22 9.11 -1.50
C SER A 63 -8.09 9.60 -0.33
N GLY A 64 -7.47 9.62 0.86
CA GLY A 64 -8.14 9.97 2.13
C GLY A 64 -9.21 8.97 2.60
N SER A 65 -9.39 7.83 1.94
CA SER A 65 -10.44 6.86 2.30
C SER A 65 -10.06 6.04 3.52
N ASN A 66 -11.08 5.59 4.25
CA ASN A 66 -10.90 4.62 5.32
C ASN A 66 -11.21 3.20 4.79
N LEU A 67 -10.17 2.40 4.60
CA LEU A 67 -10.22 1.01 4.14
C LEU A 67 -9.87 0.02 5.27
N THR A 68 -9.99 0.46 6.53
CA THR A 68 -9.64 -0.37 7.69
C THR A 68 -10.41 -1.69 7.64
N GLY A 69 -9.70 -2.81 7.66
CA GLY A 69 -10.27 -4.16 7.60
C GLY A 69 -10.89 -4.55 6.26
N ALA A 70 -10.76 -3.73 5.21
CA ALA A 70 -11.28 -4.08 3.89
C ALA A 70 -10.53 -5.28 3.31
N ASN A 71 -11.28 -6.17 2.65
CA ASN A 71 -10.71 -7.23 1.83
C ASN A 71 -10.59 -6.73 0.40
N MET A 72 -9.38 -6.69 -0.14
CA MET A 72 -9.09 -6.33 -1.53
C MET A 72 -8.23 -7.42 -2.19
N SER A 73 -8.30 -8.67 -1.71
CA SER A 73 -7.52 -9.79 -2.25
C SER A 73 -7.78 -10.00 -3.75
N GLU A 74 -6.74 -10.41 -4.48
CA GLU A 74 -6.79 -10.76 -5.91
C GLU A 74 -7.27 -9.62 -6.83
N SER A 75 -7.29 -8.38 -6.31
CA SER A 75 -7.78 -7.22 -7.04
C SER A 75 -6.80 -6.70 -8.10
N TYR A 76 -7.34 -6.07 -9.14
CA TYR A 76 -6.60 -5.33 -10.15
C TYR A 76 -6.69 -3.83 -9.92
N LEU A 77 -5.69 -3.30 -9.22
CA LEU A 77 -5.63 -1.90 -8.76
C LEU A 77 -4.49 -1.11 -9.42
N LYS A 78 -3.99 -1.55 -10.57
CA LYS A 78 -2.86 -0.92 -11.25
C LYS A 78 -3.07 0.60 -11.36
N GLY A 79 -2.12 1.38 -10.87
CA GLY A 79 -2.14 2.85 -10.93
C GLY A 79 -3.12 3.52 -9.95
N ALA A 80 -3.71 2.78 -9.01
CA ALA A 80 -4.63 3.36 -8.05
C ALA A 80 -3.92 4.32 -7.07
N ASN A 81 -4.67 5.31 -6.60
CA ASN A 81 -4.21 6.31 -5.65
C ASN A 81 -4.73 6.01 -4.24
N PHE A 82 -3.84 5.60 -3.33
CA PHE A 82 -4.11 5.39 -1.91
C PHE A 82 -3.49 6.49 -1.03
N LYS A 83 -3.16 7.65 -1.59
CA LYS A 83 -2.57 8.75 -0.83
C LYS A 83 -3.45 9.10 0.37
N ASP A 84 -2.84 9.22 1.56
CA ASP A 84 -3.54 9.53 2.83
C ASP A 84 -4.62 8.51 3.26
N ALA A 85 -4.70 7.33 2.63
CA ALA A 85 -5.72 6.33 2.97
C ALA A 85 -5.37 5.58 4.27
N ALA A 86 -6.39 5.21 5.05
CA ALA A 86 -6.23 4.34 6.21
C ALA A 86 -6.35 2.87 5.80
N LEU A 87 -5.24 2.12 5.88
CA LEU A 87 -5.09 0.73 5.40
C LEU A 87 -4.85 -0.29 6.54
N TYR A 88 -5.31 0.03 7.76
CA TYR A 88 -5.14 -0.85 8.91
C TYR A 88 -5.91 -2.16 8.71
N ASN A 89 -5.25 -3.31 8.89
CA ASN A 89 -5.83 -4.64 8.67
C ASN A 89 -6.41 -4.86 7.26
N THR A 90 -6.05 -4.05 6.27
CA THR A 90 -6.50 -4.26 4.87
C THR A 90 -5.76 -5.45 4.27
N CYS A 91 -6.48 -6.28 3.52
CA CYS A 91 -5.91 -7.43 2.81
C CYS A 91 -5.72 -7.10 1.33
N PHE A 92 -4.48 -7.12 0.84
CA PHE A 92 -4.15 -7.04 -0.59
C PHE A 92 -3.58 -8.35 -1.13
N TYR A 93 -3.87 -9.49 -0.49
CA TYR A 93 -3.32 -10.79 -0.86
C TYR A 93 -3.41 -11.03 -2.39
N ASP A 94 -2.30 -11.40 -3.04
CA ASP A 94 -2.19 -11.66 -4.49
C ASP A 94 -2.72 -10.54 -5.43
N SER A 95 -2.82 -9.30 -4.96
CA SER A 95 -3.33 -8.17 -5.76
C SER A 95 -2.27 -7.53 -6.66
N ASN A 96 -2.73 -6.95 -7.77
CA ASN A 96 -1.87 -6.11 -8.62
C ASN A 96 -1.95 -4.64 -8.19
N LEU A 97 -0.91 -4.21 -7.47
CA LEU A 97 -0.72 -2.85 -6.96
C LEU A 97 0.36 -2.09 -7.74
N SER A 98 0.66 -2.51 -8.97
CA SER A 98 1.70 -1.87 -9.78
C SER A 98 1.38 -0.40 -10.02
N ALA A 99 2.38 0.47 -9.95
CA ALA A 99 2.25 1.92 -10.14
C ALA A 99 1.28 2.64 -9.18
N CYS A 100 0.90 2.00 -8.07
CA CYS A 100 0.05 2.65 -7.07
C CYS A 100 0.78 3.75 -6.30
N ASN A 101 0.04 4.77 -5.88
CA ASN A 101 0.53 5.79 -4.95
C ASN A 101 0.09 5.45 -3.52
N PHE A 102 1.04 5.18 -2.63
CA PHE A 102 0.84 4.97 -1.19
C PHE A 102 1.53 6.04 -0.32
N GLU A 103 1.82 7.22 -0.89
CA GLU A 103 2.31 8.36 -0.13
C GLU A 103 1.38 8.65 1.06
N ASP A 104 1.97 8.71 2.24
CA ASP A 104 1.28 9.06 3.49
C ASP A 104 0.10 8.14 3.89
N ALA A 105 -0.06 7.01 3.21
CA ALA A 105 -1.03 5.98 3.59
C ALA A 105 -0.69 5.40 4.97
N ALA A 106 -1.70 5.18 5.80
CA ALA A 106 -1.53 4.65 7.15
C ALA A 106 -1.63 3.12 7.13
N PHE A 107 -0.49 2.45 7.23
CA PHE A 107 -0.41 0.99 7.24
C PHE A 107 -0.33 0.44 8.66
N GLY A 108 -0.95 -0.73 8.89
CA GLY A 108 -0.77 -1.48 10.13
C GLY A 108 -1.47 -2.82 10.06
N ALA A 109 -0.71 -3.91 10.23
CA ALA A 109 -1.20 -5.28 9.96
C ALA A 109 -1.83 -5.45 8.57
N THR A 110 -1.43 -4.60 7.61
CA THR A 110 -1.82 -4.68 6.21
C THR A 110 -1.14 -5.88 5.57
N ASP A 111 -1.91 -6.76 4.93
CA ASP A 111 -1.35 -7.92 4.21
C ASP A 111 -1.03 -7.53 2.77
N ILE A 112 0.23 -7.72 2.39
CA ILE A 112 0.74 -7.50 1.04
C ILE A 112 1.36 -8.77 0.45
N HIS A 113 1.06 -9.94 1.01
CA HIS A 113 1.55 -11.21 0.51
C HIS A 113 1.12 -11.43 -0.95
N GLY A 114 2.06 -11.89 -1.79
CA GLY A 114 1.78 -12.17 -3.20
C GLY A 114 1.61 -10.94 -4.10
N THR A 115 1.56 -9.73 -3.52
CA THR A 115 1.31 -8.51 -4.29
C THR A 115 2.38 -8.21 -5.34
N ILE A 116 1.95 -7.62 -6.45
CA ILE A 116 2.83 -7.00 -7.43
C ILE A 116 2.86 -5.50 -7.15
N LEU A 117 3.99 -4.99 -6.67
CA LEU A 117 4.20 -3.59 -6.29
C LEU A 117 5.11 -2.84 -7.28
N SER A 118 5.42 -3.40 -8.46
CA SER A 118 6.32 -2.76 -9.41
C SER A 118 5.90 -1.31 -9.70
N HIS A 119 6.85 -0.38 -9.62
CA HIS A 119 6.64 1.06 -9.76
C HIS A 119 5.74 1.75 -8.72
N ALA A 120 5.39 1.08 -7.62
CA ALA A 120 4.64 1.70 -6.53
C ALA A 120 5.47 2.77 -5.80
N GLN A 121 4.78 3.76 -5.26
CA GLN A 121 5.37 4.90 -4.55
C GLN A 121 4.97 4.86 -3.08
N PHE A 122 5.94 5.09 -2.18
CA PHE A 122 5.69 5.11 -0.74
C PHE A 122 6.36 6.33 -0.11
N SER A 123 5.78 6.90 0.95
CA SER A 123 6.55 7.74 1.86
C SER A 123 7.48 6.85 2.69
N THR A 124 8.72 7.28 2.93
CA THR A 124 9.66 6.53 3.80
C THR A 124 9.14 6.36 5.23
N LEU A 125 8.15 7.16 5.65
CA LEU A 125 7.54 7.08 6.97
C LEU A 125 6.30 6.19 7.04
N SER A 126 5.60 5.95 5.92
CA SER A 126 4.35 5.17 5.94
C SER A 126 4.60 3.67 6.02
N CYS A 127 5.70 3.19 5.43
CA CYS A 127 5.88 1.78 5.12
C CYS A 127 6.59 0.92 6.19
N PHE A 128 6.91 1.47 7.37
CA PHE A 128 7.57 0.70 8.45
C PHE A 128 6.77 -0.50 8.95
N SER A 129 5.48 -0.55 8.67
CA SER A 129 4.60 -1.62 9.14
C SER A 129 4.36 -2.72 8.09
N LEU A 130 4.97 -2.63 6.91
CA LEU A 130 4.85 -3.64 5.84
C LEU A 130 5.92 -4.74 5.92
N ASP A 131 5.59 -5.93 5.40
CA ASP A 131 6.53 -7.04 5.17
C ASP A 131 6.76 -7.23 3.67
N PHE A 132 7.67 -6.41 3.12
CA PHE A 132 8.00 -6.39 1.69
C PHE A 132 8.59 -7.70 1.17
N VAL A 133 9.10 -8.58 2.03
CA VAL A 133 9.65 -9.88 1.61
C VAL A 133 8.54 -10.80 1.08
N ARG A 134 7.29 -10.56 1.47
CA ARG A 134 6.12 -11.33 1.02
C ARG A 134 5.56 -10.84 -0.32
N ALA A 135 5.99 -9.69 -0.82
CA ALA A 135 5.58 -9.21 -2.14
C ALA A 135 6.24 -10.05 -3.24
N LYS A 136 5.50 -10.31 -4.32
CA LYS A 136 5.95 -11.09 -5.47
C LYS A 136 6.90 -10.31 -6.37
N ALA A 137 6.70 -9.00 -6.52
CA ALA A 137 7.54 -8.14 -7.34
C ALA A 137 7.54 -6.69 -6.83
N MET A 138 8.67 -6.00 -6.96
CA MET A 138 8.86 -4.63 -6.46
C MET A 138 9.78 -3.77 -7.37
N SER A 139 10.02 -4.20 -8.61
CA SER A 139 10.95 -3.48 -9.49
C SER A 139 10.51 -2.04 -9.72
N GLY A 140 11.43 -1.09 -9.58
CA GLY A 140 11.17 0.33 -9.83
C GLY A 140 10.29 1.01 -8.78
N CYS A 141 10.09 0.40 -7.60
CA CYS A 141 9.47 1.12 -6.48
C CYS A 141 10.32 2.32 -6.07
N ILE A 142 9.64 3.39 -5.68
CA ILE A 142 10.30 4.59 -5.15
C ILE A 142 9.80 4.92 -3.74
N PHE A 143 10.71 5.43 -2.93
CA PHE A 143 10.45 5.80 -1.55
C PHE A 143 10.81 7.28 -1.36
N ILE A 144 9.83 8.08 -0.99
CA ILE A 144 9.92 9.54 -0.92
C ILE A 144 10.21 9.95 0.53
N ASN A 145 11.28 10.70 0.72
CA ASN A 145 11.63 11.28 2.00
C ASN A 145 10.72 12.49 2.33
N PRO A 146 10.56 12.85 3.61
CA PRO A 146 9.81 14.06 3.98
C PRO A 146 10.36 15.36 3.37
N ASP A 147 11.63 15.37 2.97
CA ASP A 147 12.29 16.48 2.26
C ASP A 147 12.12 16.43 0.73
N GLY A 148 11.35 15.47 0.20
CA GLY A 148 11.08 15.27 -1.22
C GLY A 148 12.14 14.45 -1.96
N ARG A 149 13.24 14.04 -1.32
CA ARG A 149 14.26 13.21 -1.98
C ARG A 149 13.72 11.80 -2.26
N VAL A 150 14.03 11.29 -3.44
CA VAL A 150 13.62 9.96 -3.89
C VAL A 150 14.70 8.94 -3.60
N CYS A 151 14.28 7.78 -3.09
CA CYS A 151 15.10 6.57 -2.98
C CYS A 151 14.49 5.50 -3.89
N GLU A 152 15.15 5.23 -5.01
CA GLU A 152 14.81 4.10 -5.87
C GLU A 152 15.40 2.82 -5.28
N MET A 153 14.60 1.76 -5.25
CA MET A 153 15.02 0.47 -4.72
C MET A 153 15.35 -0.51 -5.84
N SER A 154 16.57 -1.06 -5.81
CA SER A 154 17.00 -2.18 -6.65
C SER A 154 16.53 -3.53 -6.10
N LYS A 155 16.26 -3.63 -4.79
CA LYS A 155 15.78 -4.83 -4.09
C LYS A 155 14.65 -4.48 -3.10
N PRO A 156 13.80 -5.43 -2.69
CA PRO A 156 12.80 -5.18 -1.65
C PRO A 156 13.43 -4.62 -0.36
N PRO A 157 12.90 -3.53 0.22
CA PRO A 157 13.35 -3.03 1.51
C PRO A 157 13.22 -4.09 2.62
N ILE A 158 14.07 -3.99 3.64
CA ILE A 158 13.97 -4.85 4.82
C ILE A 158 13.50 -4.02 6.00
N VAL A 159 12.37 -4.43 6.58
CA VAL A 159 11.87 -3.87 7.83
C VAL A 159 12.35 -4.74 9.00
N VAL A 160 13.10 -4.15 9.93
CA VAL A 160 13.57 -4.77 11.16
C VAL A 160 12.74 -4.23 12.33
N ARG A 161 12.19 -5.15 13.13
CA ARG A 161 11.37 -4.86 14.31
C ARG A 161 11.97 -5.47 15.55
N GLY A 162 11.54 -4.99 16.72
CA GLY A 162 12.00 -5.50 18.01
C GLY A 162 13.41 -5.06 18.39
N VAL A 163 13.96 -4.04 17.71
CA VAL A 163 15.26 -3.45 18.00
C VAL A 163 15.06 -2.03 18.50
N GLY A 164 15.23 -1.81 19.81
CA GLY A 164 14.96 -0.52 20.44
C GLY A 164 13.48 -0.13 20.39
N ASN A 165 13.20 1.18 20.44
CA ASN A 165 11.83 1.71 20.57
C ASN A 165 11.13 2.03 19.23
N ALA A 166 11.79 1.84 18.08
CA ALA A 166 11.22 2.18 16.77
C ALA A 166 11.60 1.15 15.69
N PRO A 167 10.71 0.84 14.74
CA PRO A 167 11.05 0.00 13.59
C PRO A 167 12.11 0.68 12.72
N ILE A 168 12.96 -0.15 12.12
CA ILE A 168 14.02 0.27 11.22
C ILE A 168 13.68 -0.24 9.82
N ILE A 169 13.80 0.59 8.79
CA ILE A 169 13.74 0.15 7.39
C ILE A 169 15.09 0.37 6.73
N LEU A 170 15.57 -0.68 6.06
CA LEU A 170 16.80 -0.70 5.29
C LEU A 170 16.43 -0.47 3.83
N LEU A 171 16.83 0.68 3.30
CA LEU A 171 16.73 1.05 1.90
C LEU A 171 18.13 0.94 1.27
N ASP A 172 18.22 0.95 -0.06
CA ASP A 172 19.47 0.68 -0.79
C ASP A 172 20.62 1.61 -0.39
N ASN A 173 20.33 2.91 -0.20
CA ASN A 173 21.33 3.93 0.08
C ASN A 173 21.22 4.57 1.48
N GLN A 174 20.19 4.21 2.25
CA GLN A 174 19.91 4.83 3.54
C GLN A 174 19.19 3.87 4.51
N ILE A 175 19.29 4.18 5.79
CA ILE A 175 18.50 3.50 6.83
C ILE A 175 17.65 4.53 7.52
N LYS A 176 16.41 4.16 7.79
CA LYS A 176 15.47 4.99 8.52
C LYS A 176 15.08 4.28 9.81
N ALA A 177 15.10 5.02 10.91
CA ALA A 177 14.59 4.58 12.22
C ALA A 177 13.58 5.63 12.68
N GLY A 178 12.29 5.40 12.38
CA GLY A 178 11.27 6.46 12.44
C GLY A 178 11.67 7.67 11.58
N HIS A 179 11.70 8.86 12.18
CA HIS A 179 12.09 10.09 11.49
C HIS A 179 13.60 10.27 11.26
N ASN A 180 14.44 9.47 11.93
CA ASN A 180 15.89 9.62 11.83
C ASN A 180 16.46 8.92 10.59
N VAL A 181 17.35 9.61 9.88
CA VAL A 181 18.12 9.05 8.76
C VAL A 181 19.52 8.69 9.22
N ILE A 182 19.92 7.44 9.00
CA ILE A 182 21.25 6.92 9.30
C ILE A 182 21.93 6.57 7.97
N ASP A 183 23.13 7.10 7.76
CA ASP A 183 23.97 6.76 6.60
C ASP A 183 24.30 5.25 6.61
N HIS A 184 24.10 4.57 5.48
CA HIS A 184 24.37 3.13 5.32
C HIS A 184 25.80 2.73 5.68
N LYS A 185 26.78 3.64 5.51
CA LYS A 185 28.18 3.41 5.91
C LYS A 185 28.35 3.23 7.41
N ARG A 186 27.45 3.82 8.21
CA ARG A 186 27.46 3.70 9.67
C ARG A 186 26.72 2.46 10.16
N LEU A 187 26.04 1.73 9.28
CA LEU A 187 25.13 0.68 9.67
C LEU A 187 25.77 -0.71 9.83
N ARG A 188 26.79 -1.05 9.03
CA ARG A 188 27.54 -2.32 9.20
C ARG A 188 28.01 -2.51 10.66
N PRO A 189 28.67 -1.52 11.30
CA PRO A 189 29.05 -1.60 12.71
C PRO A 189 27.87 -1.73 13.69
N LEU A 190 26.71 -1.15 13.36
CA LEU A 190 25.48 -1.23 14.16
C LEU A 190 24.81 -2.60 14.05
N LEU A 191 24.73 -3.16 12.84
CA LEU A 191 24.14 -4.47 12.57
C LEU A 191 25.03 -5.63 13.06
N GLU A 192 26.35 -5.46 13.09
CA GLU A 192 27.27 -6.45 13.68
C GLU A 192 27.05 -6.61 15.19
N LYS A 193 26.75 -5.49 15.88
CA LYS A 193 26.38 -5.45 17.31
C LYS A 193 25.00 -6.00 17.59
N LEU A 194 24.08 -5.90 16.63
CA LEU A 194 22.73 -6.46 16.72
C LEU A 194 22.79 -7.96 16.38
N SER A 195 22.58 -8.84 17.35
CA SER A 195 22.64 -10.30 17.19
C SER A 195 21.45 -10.87 16.39
N ILE A 196 21.10 -10.29 15.25
CA ILE A 196 19.93 -10.66 14.46
C ILE A 196 20.39 -11.58 13.33
N ARG A 197 20.13 -12.88 13.47
CA ARG A 197 20.49 -13.92 12.48
C ARG A 197 19.98 -13.61 11.07
N THR A 198 18.79 -12.99 10.96
CA THR A 198 18.16 -12.61 9.67
C THR A 198 18.95 -11.56 8.91
N VAL A 199 19.54 -10.61 9.64
CA VAL A 199 20.36 -9.54 9.07
C VAL A 199 21.71 -10.09 8.58
N ARG A 200 22.34 -10.96 9.38
CA ARG A 200 23.67 -11.53 9.06
C ARG A 200 23.68 -12.39 7.79
N LYS A 201 22.60 -13.15 7.51
CA LYS A 201 22.52 -14.01 6.31
C LYS A 201 22.48 -13.25 4.98
N ARG A 202 22.08 -11.98 4.98
CA ARG A 202 21.92 -11.17 3.76
C ARG A 202 22.92 -10.02 3.61
N ILE A 203 23.65 -9.64 4.66
CA ILE A 203 24.86 -8.79 4.51
C ILE A 203 25.99 -9.56 3.82
N ALA A 204 25.99 -10.89 3.95
CA ALA A 204 27.02 -11.78 3.39
C ALA A 204 26.76 -12.22 1.93
N ALA A 205 25.67 -11.77 1.30
CA ALA A 205 25.26 -12.10 -0.07
C ALA A 205 25.03 -10.82 -0.89
#